data_AF-A0A2G6LEY1-F1
#
_entry.id   AF-A0A2G6LEY1-F1
#
_cell.length_a   1.000
_cell.length_b   1.000
_cell.length_c   1.000
_cell.angle_alpha   90.00
_cell.angle_beta   90.00
_cell.angle_gamma   90.00
#
_symmetry.space_group_name_H-M   'P 1'
#
loop_
_entity.id
_entity.type
_entity.pdbx_description
1 polymer ?
#
loop_
_entity_poly.entity_id
_entity_poly.type
_entity_poly.pdbx_seq_one_letter_code
_entity_poly.pdbx_strand_id
1 'polypeptide(L)'
;MNKYYSIIFTILTLVGCSYKQPKSLDTDPIVMQIFEDAEIRDLSKILQFFEEQICVNQQIDNKNISDCYKAYLKQLSKAVETGCIEINIPFAEQKKMYKTIDTSTFNQIWYVGQQRFPDS
;
A
#
# COMPACT_ATOMS: atom_id res chain seq x y z
N MET A 1 -20.43 -22.94 -38.73
CA MET A 1 -20.84 -22.15 -37.55
C MET A 1 -19.77 -22.05 -36.44
N ASN A 2 -18.50 -22.44 -36.66
CA ASN A 2 -17.50 -22.58 -35.57
C ASN A 2 -16.25 -21.68 -35.68
N LYS A 3 -16.06 -20.90 -36.76
CA LYS A 3 -14.84 -20.08 -36.92
C LYS A 3 -14.90 -18.75 -36.16
N TYR A 4 -16.10 -18.16 -36.04
CA TYR A 4 -16.28 -16.88 -35.34
C TYR A 4 -16.19 -17.02 -33.81
N TYR A 5 -16.61 -18.16 -33.24
CA TYR A 5 -16.46 -18.43 -31.81
C TYR A 5 -14.99 -18.46 -31.37
N SER A 6 -14.10 -19.02 -32.21
CA SER A 6 -12.66 -19.00 -31.95
C SER A 6 -12.08 -17.59 -31.94
N ILE A 7 -12.58 -16.70 -32.80
CA ILE A 7 -12.15 -15.29 -32.86
C ILE A 7 -12.67 -14.52 -31.64
N ILE A 8 -13.94 -14.73 -31.25
CA ILE A 8 -14.58 -14.07 -30.11
C ILE A 8 -13.89 -14.48 -28.78
N PHE A 9 -13.51 -15.75 -28.63
CA PHE A 9 -12.80 -16.24 -27.44
C PHE A 9 -11.39 -15.63 -27.30
N THR A 10 -10.73 -15.34 -28.44
CA THR A 10 -9.39 -14.71 -28.47
C THR A 10 -9.44 -13.22 -28.12
N ILE A 11 -10.54 -12.53 -28.44
CA ILE A 11 -10.74 -11.10 -28.10
C ILE A 11 -11.07 -10.93 -26.61
N LEU A 12 -11.79 -11.87 -26.00
CA LEU A 12 -12.13 -11.79 -24.57
C LEU A 12 -10.94 -11.94 -23.63
N THR A 13 -9.84 -12.59 -24.04
CA THR A 13 -8.65 -12.76 -23.20
C THR A 13 -7.69 -11.57 -23.21
N LEU A 14 -7.86 -10.62 -24.13
CA LEU A 14 -7.01 -9.43 -24.24
C LEU A 14 -7.48 -8.24 -23.40
N VAL A 15 -8.68 -8.33 -22.80
CA VAL A 15 -9.15 -7.37 -21.78
C VAL A 15 -8.79 -7.90 -20.39
N GLY A 16 -7.54 -8.36 -20.23
CA GLY A 16 -6.96 -8.47 -18.89
C GLY A 16 -6.88 -7.07 -18.32
N CYS A 17 -7.57 -6.82 -17.21
CA CYS A 17 -7.53 -5.53 -16.52
C CYS A 17 -6.08 -5.05 -16.38
N SER A 18 -5.75 -3.88 -16.95
CA SER A 18 -4.59 -3.11 -16.51
C SER A 18 -4.86 -2.65 -15.08
N TYR A 19 -4.61 -3.53 -14.12
CA TYR A 19 -4.47 -3.15 -12.73
C TYR A 19 -3.29 -2.16 -12.73
N LYS A 20 -3.59 -0.87 -12.55
CA LYS A 20 -2.54 0.15 -12.42
C LYS A 20 -1.64 -0.33 -11.29
N GLN A 21 -0.45 -0.83 -11.63
CA GLN A 21 0.50 -1.23 -10.62
C GLN A 21 0.77 0.00 -9.75
N PRO A 22 0.82 -0.16 -8.42
CA PRO A 22 1.21 0.92 -7.53
C PRO A 22 2.55 1.48 -8.01
N LYS A 23 2.71 2.80 -7.88
CA LYS A 23 3.92 3.50 -8.29
C LYS A 23 5.08 2.89 -7.50
N SER A 24 6.02 2.26 -8.21
CA SER A 24 7.12 1.56 -7.56
C SER A 24 8.06 2.57 -6.89
N LEU A 25 8.42 2.30 -5.63
CA LEU A 25 9.19 3.22 -4.79
C LEU A 25 10.62 3.44 -5.30
N ASP A 26 11.14 2.50 -6.07
CA ASP A 26 12.45 2.55 -6.76
C ASP A 26 12.50 3.56 -7.93
N THR A 27 11.40 4.26 -8.20
CA THR A 27 11.35 5.36 -9.18
C THR A 27 11.17 6.74 -8.53
N ASP A 28 10.99 6.79 -7.20
CA ASP A 28 10.82 8.05 -6.49
C ASP A 28 12.18 8.66 -6.12
N PRO A 29 12.53 9.86 -6.63
CA PRO A 29 13.85 10.44 -6.44
C PRO A 29 14.16 10.77 -4.98
N ILE A 30 13.15 11.07 -4.16
CA ILE A 30 13.34 11.35 -2.73
C ILE A 30 13.63 10.04 -2.00
N VAL A 31 12.90 8.98 -2.32
CA VAL A 31 13.12 7.66 -1.72
C VAL A 31 14.52 7.14 -2.07
N MET A 32 14.91 7.19 -3.34
CA MET A 32 16.24 6.75 -3.80
C MET A 32 17.40 7.58 -3.24
N GLN A 33 17.15 8.83 -2.82
CA GLN A 33 18.17 9.65 -2.17
C GLN A 33 18.41 9.25 -0.70
N ILE A 34 17.40 8.70 -0.05
CA ILE A 34 17.38 8.47 1.41
C ILE A 34 17.65 7.00 1.76
N PHE A 35 17.19 6.08 0.91
CA PHE A 35 17.16 4.65 1.20
C PHE A 35 17.96 3.86 0.17
N GLU A 36 18.65 2.81 0.63
CA GLU A 36 19.33 1.85 -0.22
C GLU A 36 18.35 0.83 -0.83
N ASP A 37 18.74 0.15 -1.91
CA ASP A 37 17.88 -0.81 -2.62
C ASP A 37 17.24 -1.87 -1.70
N ALA A 38 17.96 -2.33 -0.67
CA ALA A 38 17.42 -3.27 0.31
C ALA A 38 16.30 -2.66 1.16
N GLU A 39 16.50 -1.42 1.60
CA GLU A 39 15.54 -0.67 2.38
C GLU A 39 14.33 -0.28 1.52
N ILE A 40 14.53 0.07 0.25
CA ILE A 40 13.44 0.32 -0.70
C ILE A 40 12.56 -0.92 -0.87
N ARG A 41 13.16 -2.13 -0.99
CA ARG A 41 12.38 -3.37 -1.05
C ARG A 41 11.56 -3.60 0.22
N ASP A 42 12.11 -3.30 1.38
CA ASP A 42 11.38 -3.41 2.64
C ASP A 42 10.28 -2.36 2.78
N LEU A 43 10.52 -1.11 2.34
CA LEU A 43 9.50 -0.08 2.24
C LEU A 43 8.36 -0.49 1.31
N SER A 44 8.65 -1.19 0.21
CA SER A 44 7.63 -1.76 -0.67
C SER A 44 6.79 -2.81 0.05
N LYS A 45 7.39 -3.69 0.88
CA LYS A 45 6.64 -4.65 1.71
C LYS A 45 5.73 -3.93 2.72
N ILE A 46 6.24 -2.89 3.37
CA ILE A 46 5.48 -2.08 4.32
C ILE A 46 4.28 -1.42 3.62
N LEU A 47 4.52 -0.76 2.48
CA LEU A 47 3.48 -0.09 1.70
C LEU A 47 2.41 -1.09 1.26
N GLN A 48 2.82 -2.22 0.67
CA GLN A 48 1.91 -3.27 0.22
C GLN A 48 1.05 -3.80 1.37
N PHE A 49 1.64 -4.05 2.55
CA PHE A 49 0.89 -4.50 3.72
C PHE A 49 -0.22 -3.50 4.08
N PHE A 50 0.08 -2.20 4.16
CA PHE A 50 -0.94 -1.21 4.50
C PHE A 50 -1.99 -1.04 3.41
N GLU A 51 -1.61 -1.10 2.13
CA GLU A 51 -2.57 -1.09 1.02
C GLU A 51 -3.53 -2.28 1.09
N GLU A 52 -3.02 -3.48 1.39
CA GLU A 52 -3.86 -4.67 1.59
C GLU A 52 -4.79 -4.52 2.80
N GLN A 53 -4.27 -4.07 3.95
CA GLN A 53 -5.08 -3.92 5.16
C GLN A 53 -6.14 -2.81 5.03
N ILE A 54 -5.82 -1.70 4.34
CA ILE A 54 -6.70 -0.54 4.26
C ILE A 54 -7.66 -0.64 3.08
N CYS A 55 -7.19 -1.06 1.90
CA CYS A 55 -7.99 -1.02 0.69
C CYS A 55 -8.71 -2.34 0.41
N VAL A 56 -8.01 -3.47 0.56
CA VAL A 56 -8.57 -4.78 0.23
C VAL A 56 -9.45 -5.28 1.36
N ASN A 57 -8.95 -5.29 2.59
CA ASN A 57 -9.65 -5.90 3.72
C ASN A 57 -10.85 -5.09 4.22
N GLN A 58 -10.86 -3.77 4.02
CA GLN A 58 -12.02 -2.94 4.37
C GLN A 58 -13.07 -2.86 3.25
N GLN A 59 -12.90 -3.64 2.17
CA GLN A 59 -13.82 -3.72 1.03
C GLN A 59 -14.18 -2.35 0.46
N ILE A 60 -13.22 -1.42 0.49
CA ILE A 60 -13.41 -0.09 -0.05
C ILE A 60 -13.25 -0.22 -1.57
N ASP A 61 -14.37 -0.38 -2.28
CA ASP A 61 -14.42 -0.48 -3.75
C ASP A 61 -14.02 0.85 -4.40
N ASN A 62 -12.72 1.12 -4.41
CA ASN A 62 -12.17 2.34 -4.96
C ASN A 62 -11.27 2.02 -6.13
N LYS A 63 -11.56 2.69 -7.25
CA LYS A 63 -10.90 2.52 -8.54
C LYS A 63 -9.41 2.85 -8.53
N ASN A 64 -8.91 3.49 -7.47
CA ASN A 64 -7.50 3.77 -7.25
C ASN A 64 -7.16 3.90 -5.75
N ILE A 65 -5.87 3.73 -5.44
CA ILE A 65 -5.30 3.78 -4.09
C ILE A 65 -5.58 5.12 -3.38
N SER A 66 -5.52 6.25 -4.08
CA SER A 66 -5.75 7.57 -3.46
C SER A 66 -7.16 7.69 -2.90
N ASP A 67 -8.16 7.25 -3.64
CA ASP A 67 -9.55 7.31 -3.20
C ASP A 67 -9.79 6.34 -2.03
N CYS A 68 -9.16 5.16 -2.04
CA CYS A 68 -9.15 4.24 -0.90
C CYS A 68 -8.68 4.94 0.39
N TYR A 69 -7.47 5.52 0.38
CA TYR A 69 -6.94 6.19 1.57
C TYR A 69 -7.81 7.36 2.01
N LYS A 70 -8.36 8.15 1.07
CA LYS A 70 -9.31 9.23 1.42
C LYS A 70 -10.56 8.70 2.11
N ALA A 71 -11.14 7.61 1.61
CA ALA A 71 -12.33 7.01 2.21
C ALA A 71 -12.03 6.48 3.62
N TYR A 72 -10.92 5.77 3.79
CA TYR A 72 -10.46 5.28 5.09
C TYR A 72 -10.23 6.42 6.10
N LEU A 73 -9.46 7.45 5.71
CA LEU A 73 -9.20 8.61 6.57
C LEU A 73 -10.48 9.38 6.92
N LYS A 74 -11.46 9.44 6.01
CA LYS A 74 -12.78 10.02 6.29
C LYS A 74 -13.56 9.21 7.32
N GLN A 75 -13.48 7.88 7.29
CA GLN A 75 -14.11 7.03 8.31
C GLN A 75 -13.43 7.24 9.66
N LEU A 76 -12.09 7.22 9.71
CA LEU A 76 -11.33 7.51 10.92
C LEU A 76 -11.67 8.88 11.50
N SER A 77 -11.75 9.92 10.67
CA SER A 77 -12.10 11.28 11.11
C SER A 77 -13.47 11.34 11.78
N LYS A 78 -14.48 10.63 11.26
CA LYS A 78 -15.80 10.53 11.89
C LYS A 78 -15.75 9.78 13.22
N ALA A 79 -14.90 8.76 13.31
CA ALA A 79 -14.70 7.98 14.52
C ALA A 79 -14.05 8.80 15.66
N VAL A 80 -13.27 9.83 15.31
CA VAL A 80 -12.78 10.82 16.30
C VAL A 80 -13.93 11.59 16.94
N GLU A 81 -14.95 11.97 16.16
CA GLU A 81 -16.13 12.71 16.66
C GLU A 81 -16.93 11.88 17.68
N THR A 82 -16.92 10.55 17.53
CA THR A 82 -17.60 9.62 18.46
C THR A 82 -16.69 9.13 19.59
N GLY A 83 -15.40 9.49 19.58
CA GLY A 83 -14.39 9.07 20.57
C GLY A 83 -13.96 7.61 20.47
N CYS A 84 -14.47 6.84 19.49
CA CYS A 84 -14.18 5.42 19.31
C CYS A 84 -13.41 5.20 18.01
N ILE A 85 -12.08 5.34 18.06
CA ILE A 85 -11.23 5.17 16.88
C ILE A 85 -10.87 3.70 16.72
N GLU A 86 -11.44 3.05 15.71
CA GLU A 86 -11.07 1.70 15.29
C GLU A 86 -10.24 1.75 14.01
N ILE A 87 -8.95 1.45 14.13
CA ILE A 87 -7.99 1.46 13.00
C ILE A 87 -8.19 0.24 12.10
N ASN A 88 -8.77 -0.85 12.62
CA ASN A 88 -9.08 -2.08 11.87
C ASN A 88 -7.88 -2.70 11.12
N ILE A 89 -6.66 -2.46 11.62
CA ILE A 89 -5.43 -3.09 11.15
C ILE A 89 -5.01 -4.12 12.21
N PRO A 90 -5.02 -5.43 11.91
CA PRO A 90 -4.68 -6.46 12.89
C PRO A 90 -3.22 -6.34 13.35
N PHE A 91 -3.03 -5.99 14.63
CA PHE A 91 -1.69 -5.81 15.21
C PHE A 91 -0.81 -7.06 15.09
N ALA A 92 -1.40 -8.25 15.18
CA ALA A 92 -0.67 -9.50 15.01
C ALA A 92 -0.06 -9.66 13.60
N GLU A 93 -0.81 -9.27 12.56
CA GLU A 93 -0.32 -9.32 11.18
C GLU A 93 0.72 -8.22 10.92
N GLN A 94 0.50 -7.02 11.45
CA GLN A 94 1.49 -5.95 11.41
C GLN A 94 2.82 -6.38 12.05
N LYS A 95 2.76 -7.03 13.23
CA LYS A 95 3.95 -7.56 13.92
C LYS A 95 4.65 -8.66 13.13
N LYS A 96 3.91 -9.50 12.39
CA LYS A 96 4.52 -10.50 11.49
C LYS A 96 5.25 -9.80 10.36
N MET A 97 4.63 -8.81 9.72
CA MET A 97 5.26 -8.04 8.64
C MET A 97 6.56 -7.36 9.12
N TYR A 98 6.56 -6.74 10.31
CA TYR A 98 7.77 -6.12 10.86
C TYR A 98 8.92 -7.11 11.15
N LYS A 99 8.66 -8.41 11.26
CA LYS A 99 9.74 -9.40 11.36
C LYS A 99 10.38 -9.75 10.02
N THR A 100 9.80 -9.29 8.90
CA THR A 100 10.28 -9.58 7.54
C THR A 100 11.09 -8.45 6.91
N ILE A 101 11.22 -7.33 7.62
CA ILE A 101 12.04 -6.18 7.24
C ILE A 101 13.35 -6.21 8.02
N ASP A 102 14.41 -5.71 7.41
CA ASP A 102 15.72 -5.63 8.02
C ASP A 102 15.78 -4.51 9.06
N THR A 103 16.64 -4.70 10.06
CA THR A 103 16.84 -3.69 11.13
C THR A 103 17.44 -2.39 10.58
N SER A 104 18.20 -2.44 9.48
CA SER A 104 18.69 -1.25 8.77
C SER A 104 17.54 -0.36 8.32
N THR A 105 16.52 -0.95 7.67
CA THR A 105 15.33 -0.24 7.22
C THR A 105 14.62 0.45 8.39
N PHE A 106 14.46 -0.24 9.53
CA PHE A 106 13.86 0.35 10.72
C PHE A 106 14.67 1.55 11.25
N ASN A 107 15.99 1.38 11.36
CA ASN A 107 16.89 2.43 11.83
C ASN A 107 16.87 3.65 10.90
N GLN A 108 16.84 3.42 9.59
CA GLN A 108 16.83 4.50 8.61
C GLN A 108 15.53 5.30 8.65
N ILE A 109 14.37 4.63 8.77
CA ILE A 109 13.08 5.31 8.98
C ILE A 109 13.15 6.21 10.23
N TRP A 110 13.68 5.66 11.33
CA TRP A 110 13.76 6.39 12.60
C TRP A 110 14.73 7.58 12.53
N TYR A 111 15.91 7.38 11.93
CA TYR A 111 16.90 8.43 11.69
C TYR A 111 16.30 9.58 10.86
N VAL A 112 15.63 9.27 9.76
CA VAL A 112 14.96 10.27 8.91
C VAL A 112 13.87 11.00 9.68
N GLY A 113 13.11 10.29 10.52
CA GLY A 113 12.11 10.87 11.40
C GLY A 113 12.71 11.92 12.35
N GLN A 114 13.79 11.57 13.05
CA GLN A 114 14.48 12.48 13.97
C GLN A 114 15.07 13.71 13.26
N GLN A 115 15.64 13.52 12.07
CA GLN A 115 16.19 14.64 11.31
C GLN A 115 15.11 15.63 10.86
N ARG A 116 13.92 15.14 10.55
CA ARG A 116 12.82 15.96 10.01
C ARG A 116 11.91 16.53 11.10
N PHE A 117 11.83 15.86 12.24
CA PHE A 117 11.01 16.23 13.40
C PHE A 117 11.84 16.09 14.69
N PRO A 118 12.79 17.01 14.94
CA PRO A 118 13.73 16.88 16.07
C PRO A 118 13.06 17.02 17.44
N ASP A 119 11.86 17.60 17.51
CA ASP A 119 11.14 17.91 18.76
C ASP A 119 9.99 16.92 19.08
N SER A 120 9.84 15.83 18.32
CA SER A 120 8.79 14.81 18.51
C SER A 120 9.16 13.70 19.49
#